data_AF-A0A8H4R1P4-F1
#
_entry.id   AF-A0A8H4R1P4-F1
#
_cell.length_a   1.000
_cell.length_b   1.000
_cell.length_c   1.000
_cell.angle_alpha   90.00
_cell.angle_beta   90.00
_cell.angle_gamma   90.00
#
_symmetry.space_group_name_H-M   'P 1'
#
loop_
_entity.id
_entity.type
_entity.pdbx_description
1 polymer ?
#
loop_
_entity_poly.entity_id
_entity_poly.type
_entity_poly.pdbx_seq_one_letter_code
_entity_poly.pdbx_strand_id
1 'polypeptide(L)'
;MATPTSPRYATGPYKLIETPIQAQNCSKPYPPYVHAASIMTLGHNVILRGLNSIILQAPYVPPSKTSAFIEYALIWAEVLTHHHTMEETRLFPEIERITGEKGIMDGEKPTSTTSQPSKLNPSPQPQPQQPHPPPSPAIPQDASHMLQQKPTISRKAVFPANADITQCARVVRR
;
A
#
# COMPACT_ATOMS: atom_id res chain seq x y z
N MET A 1 32.29 11.55 -36.70
CA MET A 1 32.52 10.93 -35.37
C MET A 1 31.24 11.12 -34.55
N ALA A 2 30.53 10.04 -34.23
CA ALA A 2 29.34 10.12 -33.38
C ALA A 2 29.78 10.20 -31.92
N THR A 3 29.32 11.20 -31.18
CA THR A 3 29.49 11.30 -29.73
C THR A 3 28.76 10.12 -29.06
N PRO A 4 29.39 9.36 -28.15
CA PRO A 4 28.63 8.41 -27.34
C PRO A 4 27.73 9.23 -26.40
N THR A 5 26.45 9.26 -26.72
CA THR A 5 25.39 9.74 -25.85
C THR A 5 25.45 8.93 -24.55
N SER A 6 25.70 9.57 -23.40
CA SER A 6 25.80 8.89 -22.11
C SER A 6 24.58 7.98 -21.87
N PRO A 7 24.74 6.65 -21.63
CA PRO A 7 23.59 5.77 -21.45
C PRO A 7 22.98 5.91 -20.04
N ARG A 8 21.96 6.77 -19.99
CA ARG A 8 20.81 6.89 -19.08
C ARG A 8 20.74 5.96 -17.85
N TYR A 9 21.04 6.53 -16.67
CA TYR A 9 20.86 5.95 -15.33
C TYR A 9 19.44 5.44 -15.07
N ALA A 10 19.24 4.13 -14.88
CA ALA A 10 18.01 3.46 -14.37
C ALA A 10 16.65 4.07 -14.81
N THR A 11 16.57 4.64 -16.02
CA THR A 11 15.44 5.50 -16.45
C THR A 11 14.34 4.71 -17.19
N GLY A 12 14.60 3.46 -17.52
CA GLY A 12 13.66 2.57 -18.19
C GLY A 12 14.09 1.10 -18.03
N PRO A 13 13.26 0.14 -18.49
CA PRO A 13 12.05 0.34 -19.29
C PRO A 13 10.83 0.83 -18.52
N TYR A 14 10.79 0.66 -17.20
CA TYR A 14 9.65 1.11 -16.40
C TYR A 14 9.73 2.62 -16.17
N LYS A 15 8.69 3.33 -16.63
CA LYS A 15 8.57 4.76 -16.39
C LYS A 15 8.24 5.01 -14.93
N LEU A 16 8.84 6.06 -14.37
CA LEU A 16 8.49 6.53 -13.04
C LEU A 16 7.12 7.19 -13.07
N ILE A 17 6.43 7.07 -11.95
CA ILE A 17 5.09 7.60 -11.72
C ILE A 17 5.24 9.02 -11.20
N GLU A 18 4.48 9.97 -11.75
CA GLU A 18 4.41 11.32 -11.22
C GLU A 18 3.67 11.33 -9.88
N THR A 19 4.18 12.04 -8.88
CA THR A 19 3.54 12.08 -7.56
C THR A 19 2.25 12.90 -7.62
N PRO A 20 1.18 12.53 -6.88
CA PRO A 20 -0.04 13.33 -6.78
C PRO A 20 0.18 14.80 -6.39
N ILE A 21 1.14 15.11 -5.51
CA ILE A 21 1.51 16.50 -5.20
C ILE A 21 1.93 17.24 -6.46
N GLN A 22 2.79 16.63 -7.27
CA GLN A 22 3.29 17.21 -8.51
C GLN A 22 2.18 17.30 -9.56
N ALA A 23 1.47 16.20 -9.82
CA ALA A 23 0.40 16.12 -10.81
C ALA A 23 -0.74 17.12 -10.55
N GLN A 24 -1.03 17.40 -9.27
CA GLN A 24 -2.09 18.32 -8.86
C GLN A 24 -1.57 19.73 -8.54
N ASN A 25 -0.28 20.02 -8.76
CA ASN A 25 0.36 21.29 -8.42
C ASN A 25 0.06 21.77 -6.99
N CYS A 26 0.03 20.86 -6.02
CA CYS A 26 -0.27 21.19 -4.63
C CYS A 26 0.89 21.96 -3.98
N SER A 27 0.56 22.98 -3.20
CA SER A 27 1.50 23.69 -2.33
C SER A 27 1.31 23.29 -0.85
N LYS A 28 2.27 23.66 0.00
CA LYS A 28 2.19 23.36 1.44
C LYS A 28 1.17 24.28 2.14
N PRO A 29 0.47 23.82 3.19
CA PRO A 29 0.46 22.45 3.70
C PRO A 29 -0.31 21.50 2.77
N TYR A 30 0.26 20.31 2.53
CA TYR A 30 -0.36 19.34 1.62
C TYR A 30 -1.62 18.73 2.24
N PRO A 31 -2.69 18.51 1.44
CA PRO A 31 -3.81 17.70 1.89
C PRO A 31 -3.31 16.31 2.31
N PRO A 32 -3.72 15.77 3.47
CA PRO A 32 -3.15 14.54 4.03
C PRO A 32 -3.18 13.34 3.06
N TYR A 33 -4.24 13.23 2.27
CA TYR A 33 -4.41 12.18 1.27
C TYR A 33 -3.44 12.31 0.09
N VAL A 34 -3.29 13.52 -0.46
CA VAL A 34 -2.34 13.80 -1.56
C VAL A 34 -0.91 13.52 -1.08
N HIS A 35 -0.61 13.89 0.17
CA HIS A 35 0.69 13.63 0.77
C HIS A 35 0.94 12.12 0.94
N ALA A 36 0.01 11.38 1.54
CA ALA A 36 0.13 9.93 1.73
C ALA A 36 0.28 9.18 0.39
N ALA A 37 -0.55 9.52 -0.60
CA ALA A 37 -0.47 8.94 -1.93
C ALA A 37 0.87 9.28 -2.61
N SER A 38 1.39 10.49 -2.43
CA SER A 38 2.71 10.87 -2.96
C SER A 38 3.87 10.13 -2.31
N ILE A 39 3.80 9.86 -1.00
CA ILE A 39 4.80 9.01 -0.33
C ILE A 39 4.73 7.59 -0.89
N MET A 40 3.54 7.05 -1.13
CA MET A 40 3.37 5.74 -1.75
C MET A 40 3.99 5.69 -3.15
N THR A 41 3.67 6.68 -3.99
CA THR A 41 4.26 6.81 -5.33
C THR A 41 5.79 6.88 -5.29
N LEU A 42 6.37 7.57 -4.31
CA LEU A 42 7.82 7.61 -4.13
C LEU A 42 8.40 6.23 -3.78
N GLY A 43 7.75 5.47 -2.90
CA GLY A 43 8.11 4.10 -2.57
C GLY A 43 8.11 3.19 -3.81
N HIS A 44 7.04 3.22 -4.59
CA HIS A 44 6.95 2.48 -5.85
C HIS A 44 8.05 2.92 -6.84
N ASN A 45 8.32 4.21 -6.94
CA ASN A 45 9.39 4.74 -7.79
C ASN A 45 10.80 4.32 -7.36
N VAL A 46 11.04 3.95 -6.11
CA VAL A 46 12.30 3.34 -5.67
C VAL A 46 12.39 1.91 -6.21
N ILE A 47 11.31 1.14 -6.08
CA ILE A 47 11.23 -0.23 -6.60
C ILE A 47 11.40 -0.27 -8.12
N LEU A 48 10.70 0.60 -8.86
CA LEU A 48 10.83 0.69 -10.32
C LEU A 48 12.26 1.02 -10.76
N ARG A 49 12.97 1.88 -10.02
CA ARG A 49 14.40 2.14 -10.30
C ARG A 49 15.27 0.92 -10.09
N GLY A 50 15.01 0.13 -9.04
CA GLY A 50 15.68 -1.15 -8.80
C GLY A 50 15.44 -2.18 -9.91
N LEU A 51 14.21 -2.27 -10.40
CA LEU A 51 13.89 -3.15 -11.54
C LEU A 51 14.57 -2.68 -12.82
N ASN A 52 14.56 -1.36 -13.08
CA ASN A 52 15.25 -0.77 -14.22
C ASN A 52 16.77 -1.01 -14.17
N SER A 53 17.39 -0.91 -13.00
CA SER A 53 18.82 -1.19 -12.88
C SER A 53 19.13 -2.66 -13.16
N ILE A 54 18.31 -3.60 -12.69
CA ILE A 54 18.47 -5.02 -13.02
C ILE A 54 18.41 -5.22 -14.54
N ILE A 55 17.36 -4.73 -15.20
CA ILE A 55 17.17 -4.94 -16.64
C ILE A 55 18.29 -4.30 -17.46
N LEU A 56 18.68 -3.08 -17.13
CA LEU A 56 19.70 -2.35 -17.89
C LEU A 56 21.11 -2.90 -17.66
N GLN A 57 21.42 -3.39 -16.46
CA GLN A 57 22.77 -3.85 -16.15
C GLN A 57 22.99 -5.32 -16.52
N ALA A 58 21.95 -6.17 -16.53
CA ALA A 58 22.08 -7.60 -16.79
C ALA A 58 22.96 -7.97 -18.01
N PRO A 59 22.86 -7.29 -19.19
CA PRO A 59 23.69 -7.62 -20.36
C PRO A 59 25.18 -7.30 -20.20
N TYR A 60 25.54 -6.45 -19.25
CA TYR A 60 26.90 -5.96 -19.04
C TYR A 60 27.60 -6.63 -17.86
N VAL A 61 26.93 -7.54 -17.15
CA VAL A 61 27.51 -8.26 -16.01
C VAL A 61 28.48 -9.32 -16.52
N PRO A 62 29.78 -9.28 -16.13
CA PRO A 62 30.74 -10.30 -16.51
C PRO A 62 30.43 -11.63 -15.80
N PRO A 63 30.82 -12.79 -16.37
CA PRO A 63 30.54 -14.10 -15.76
C PRO A 63 31.03 -14.24 -14.31
N SER A 64 32.13 -13.58 -13.95
CA SER A 64 32.69 -13.59 -12.59
C SER A 64 31.82 -12.86 -11.54
N LYS A 65 30.81 -12.10 -11.97
CA LYS A 65 29.91 -11.33 -11.10
C LYS A 65 28.45 -11.78 -11.19
N THR A 66 28.14 -12.79 -11.99
CA THR A 66 26.77 -13.27 -12.21
C THR A 66 26.08 -13.69 -10.91
N SER A 67 26.74 -14.44 -10.02
CA SER A 67 26.12 -14.88 -8.75
C SER A 67 25.68 -13.70 -7.89
N ALA A 68 26.58 -12.74 -7.65
CA ALA A 68 26.28 -11.55 -6.86
C ALA A 68 25.18 -10.68 -7.50
N PHE A 69 25.14 -10.63 -8.84
CA PHE A 69 24.09 -9.90 -9.55
C PHE A 69 22.72 -10.58 -9.45
N ILE A 70 22.67 -11.91 -9.46
CA ILE A 70 21.43 -12.68 -9.23
C ILE A 70 20.92 -12.42 -7.81
N GLU A 71 21.80 -12.45 -6.80
CA GLU A 71 21.42 -12.13 -5.41
C GLU A 71 20.86 -10.70 -5.30
N TYR A 72 21.50 -9.73 -5.95
CA TYR A 72 20.98 -8.37 -6.04
C TYR A 72 19.57 -8.32 -6.64
N ALA A 73 19.31 -9.06 -7.72
CA ALA A 73 17.99 -9.12 -8.34
C ALA A 73 16.94 -9.78 -7.44
N LEU A 74 17.31 -10.84 -6.72
CA LEU A 74 16.44 -11.53 -5.75
C LEU A 74 16.05 -10.61 -4.59
N ILE A 75 16.99 -9.80 -4.08
CA ILE A 75 16.70 -8.82 -3.03
C ILE A 75 15.62 -7.83 -3.48
N TRP A 76 15.66 -7.34 -4.71
CA TRP A 76 14.60 -6.46 -5.22
C TRP A 76 13.25 -7.16 -5.38
N ALA A 77 13.24 -8.45 -5.74
CA ALA A 77 12.02 -9.25 -5.77
C ALA A 77 11.43 -9.41 -4.36
N GLU A 78 12.27 -9.63 -3.34
CA GLU A 78 11.85 -9.67 -1.94
C GLU A 78 11.32 -8.31 -1.46
N VAL A 79 11.99 -7.21 -1.80
CA VAL A 79 11.53 -5.85 -1.48
C VAL A 79 10.15 -5.59 -2.06
N LEU A 80 9.92 -5.91 -3.34
CA LEU A 80 8.62 -5.77 -3.99
C LEU A 80 7.54 -6.61 -3.28
N THR A 81 7.86 -7.87 -2.99
CA THR A 81 6.94 -8.79 -2.32
C THR A 81 6.57 -8.30 -0.92
N HIS A 82 7.56 -7.89 -0.14
CA HIS A 82 7.36 -7.38 1.22
C HIS A 82 6.57 -6.07 1.21
N HIS A 83 6.86 -5.17 0.27
CA HIS A 83 6.15 -3.91 0.09
C HIS A 83 4.65 -4.14 -0.14
N HIS A 84 4.28 -4.98 -1.12
CA HIS A 84 2.88 -5.33 -1.37
C HIS A 84 2.23 -6.08 -0.20
N THR A 85 2.95 -7.04 0.41
CA THR A 85 2.42 -7.78 1.56
C THR A 85 2.09 -6.84 2.71
N MET A 86 2.94 -5.85 2.98
CA MET A 86 2.68 -4.84 4.02
C MET A 86 1.47 -3.98 3.66
N GLU A 87 1.33 -3.57 2.40
CA GLU A 87 0.17 -2.82 1.93
C GLU A 87 -1.13 -3.60 2.17
N GLU A 88 -1.21 -4.83 1.67
CA GLU A 88 -2.41 -5.67 1.73
C GLU A 88 -2.79 -6.10 3.15
N THR A 89 -1.79 -6.47 3.96
CA THR A 89 -2.07 -7.02 5.29
C THR A 89 -2.19 -5.96 6.37
N ARG A 90 -1.67 -4.74 6.15
CA ARG A 90 -1.60 -3.68 7.18
C ARG A 90 -2.16 -2.35 6.71
N LEU A 91 -1.67 -1.80 5.60
CA LEU A 91 -2.00 -0.44 5.20
C LEU A 91 -3.45 -0.32 4.71
N PHE A 92 -3.87 -1.18 3.78
CA PHE A 92 -5.20 -1.11 3.20
C PHE A 92 -6.31 -1.35 4.23
N PRO A 93 -6.22 -2.35 5.13
CA PRO A 93 -7.19 -2.50 6.22
C PRO A 93 -7.27 -1.27 7.14
N GLU A 94 -6.13 -0.62 7.40
CA GLU A 94 -6.12 0.60 8.21
C GLU A 94 -6.76 1.79 7.49
N ILE A 95 -6.58 1.92 6.17
CA ILE A 95 -7.29 2.91 5.35
C ILE A 95 -8.79 2.67 5.46
N GLU A 96 -9.27 1.44 5.24
CA GLU A 96 -10.70 1.09 5.37
C GLU A 96 -11.25 1.40 6.77
N ARG A 97 -10.47 1.12 7.82
CA ARG A 97 -10.85 1.39 9.20
C ARG A 97 -11.00 2.89 9.48
N ILE A 98 -10.13 3.72 8.91
CA ILE A 98 -10.17 5.17 9.10
C ILE A 98 -11.26 5.82 8.24
N THR A 99 -11.50 5.31 7.02
CA THR A 99 -12.54 5.84 6.12
C THR A 99 -13.94 5.36 6.48
N GLY A 100 -14.06 4.18 7.09
CA GLY A 100 -15.33 3.47 7.22
C GLY A 100 -15.82 2.84 5.90
N GLU A 101 -15.01 2.84 4.84
CA GLU A 101 -15.34 2.30 3.53
C GLU A 101 -14.55 1.01 3.26
N LYS A 102 -15.23 -0.13 3.37
CA LYS A 102 -14.64 -1.44 3.05
C LYS A 102 -14.46 -1.62 1.54
N GLY A 103 -13.37 -2.25 1.11
CA GLY A 103 -13.04 -2.50 -0.29
C GLY A 103 -12.62 -1.23 -1.04
N ILE A 104 -12.35 -0.13 -0.33
CA ILE A 104 -11.96 1.12 -0.98
C ILE A 104 -10.60 0.98 -1.70
N MET A 105 -9.76 0.05 -1.24
CA MET A 105 -8.46 -0.27 -1.85
C MET A 105 -8.48 -1.55 -2.70
N ASP A 106 -9.61 -2.26 -2.79
CA ASP A 106 -9.73 -3.39 -3.72
C ASP A 106 -9.60 -2.85 -5.15
N GLY A 107 -8.71 -3.45 -5.95
CA GLY A 107 -8.65 -3.21 -7.40
C GLY A 107 -9.98 -3.55 -8.07
N GLU A 108 -10.13 -3.24 -9.37
CA GLU A 108 -11.31 -3.66 -10.13
C GLU A 108 -11.41 -5.19 -10.19
N LYS A 109 -12.10 -5.78 -9.21
CA LYS A 109 -12.74 -7.09 -9.36
C LYS A 109 -13.95 -6.85 -10.27
N PRO A 110 -14.19 -7.67 -11.32
CA PRO A 110 -15.41 -7.55 -12.12
C PRO A 110 -16.62 -7.64 -11.18
N THR A 111 -17.32 -6.52 -11.05
CA THR A 111 -18.38 -6.33 -10.06
C THR A 111 -19.64 -7.02 -10.56
N SER A 112 -19.85 -8.29 -10.19
CA SER A 112 -21.21 -8.80 -10.07
C SER A 112 -21.80 -8.21 -8.79
N THR A 113 -22.41 -7.03 -8.90
CA THR A 113 -23.59 -6.55 -8.14
C THR A 113 -23.56 -5.02 -8.06
N THR A 114 -24.34 -4.41 -8.94
CA THR A 114 -24.88 -3.05 -8.83
C THR A 114 -25.44 -2.82 -7.43
N SER A 115 -24.83 -1.93 -6.64
CA SER A 115 -25.47 -1.39 -5.45
C SER A 115 -26.42 -0.26 -5.89
N GLN A 116 -27.72 -0.50 -5.75
CA GLN A 116 -28.75 0.53 -5.92
C GLN A 116 -28.58 1.67 -4.92
N PRO A 117 -29.06 2.90 -5.23
CA PRO A 117 -29.10 3.99 -4.27
C PRO A 117 -30.13 3.73 -3.17
N SER A 118 -29.70 3.82 -1.92
CA SER A 118 -30.53 3.64 -0.73
C SER A 118 -31.65 4.70 -0.68
N LYS A 119 -32.92 4.26 -0.81
CA LYS A 119 -34.10 5.06 -0.50
C LYS A 119 -34.52 4.84 0.95
N LEU A 120 -35.14 5.88 1.51
CA LEU A 120 -35.66 6.09 2.86
C LEU A 120 -36.13 4.84 3.65
N ASN A 121 -35.79 4.88 4.93
CA ASN A 121 -36.26 4.06 6.05
C ASN A 121 -37.80 3.97 6.17
N PRO A 122 -38.35 2.79 6.52
CA PRO A 122 -39.54 2.70 7.35
C PRO A 122 -39.32 1.92 8.67
N SER A 123 -40.04 2.36 9.69
CA SER A 123 -40.13 2.00 11.12
C SER A 123 -39.88 0.53 11.55
N PRO A 124 -39.47 0.30 12.83
CA PRO A 124 -38.97 -0.99 13.29
C PRO A 124 -40.07 -2.01 13.58
N GLN A 125 -39.91 -3.24 13.08
CA GLN A 125 -40.63 -4.41 13.56
C GLN A 125 -39.82 -5.14 14.66
N PRO A 126 -40.49 -5.80 15.64
CA PRO A 126 -39.82 -6.40 16.79
C PRO A 126 -39.07 -7.68 16.40
N GLN A 127 -37.80 -7.80 16.82
CA GLN A 127 -36.99 -9.00 16.62
C GLN A 127 -37.33 -10.10 17.64
N PRO A 128 -37.34 -11.39 17.24
CA PRO A 128 -37.34 -12.51 18.17
C PRO A 128 -36.00 -12.58 18.93
N GLN A 129 -36.06 -12.82 20.25
CA GLN A 129 -34.87 -13.01 21.10
C GLN A 129 -34.08 -14.25 20.66
N GLN A 130 -32.78 -14.08 20.39
CA GLN A 130 -31.86 -15.20 20.23
C GLN A 130 -31.28 -15.65 21.58
N PRO A 131 -31.11 -16.97 21.83
CA PRO A 131 -30.56 -17.47 23.09
C PRO A 131 -29.05 -17.20 23.21
N HIS A 132 -28.60 -16.96 24.45
CA HIS A 132 -27.21 -16.65 24.79
C HIS A 132 -26.23 -17.79 24.44
N PRO A 133 -25.00 -17.49 23.99
CA PRO A 133 -23.96 -18.48 23.79
C PRO A 133 -23.33 -18.94 25.11
N PRO A 134 -22.85 -20.21 25.21
CA PRO A 134 -22.14 -20.71 26.39
C PRO A 134 -20.73 -20.11 26.52
N PRO A 135 -20.15 -20.09 27.73
CA PRO A 135 -18.83 -19.51 27.98
C PRO A 135 -17.69 -20.35 27.35
N SER A 136 -16.70 -19.65 26.76
CA SER A 136 -15.49 -20.25 26.18
C SER A 136 -14.51 -20.79 27.24
N PRO A 137 -13.72 -21.83 26.91
CA PRO A 137 -12.78 -22.45 27.82
C PRO A 137 -11.52 -21.60 28.08
N ALA A 138 -10.93 -21.77 29.26
CA ALA A 138 -9.73 -21.05 29.72
C ALA A 138 -8.44 -21.45 28.96
N ILE A 139 -7.59 -20.47 28.68
CA ILE A 139 -6.25 -20.64 28.06
C ILE A 139 -5.21 -20.92 29.17
N PRO A 140 -4.32 -21.92 29.04
CA PRO A 140 -3.24 -22.18 30.00
C PRO A 140 -2.19 -21.05 30.06
N GLN A 141 -1.68 -20.77 31.26
CA GLN A 141 -0.89 -19.58 31.64
C GLN A 141 0.58 -19.53 31.18
N ASP A 142 1.04 -20.33 30.20
CA ASP A 142 2.50 -20.45 29.93
C ASP A 142 2.98 -19.86 28.60
N ALA A 143 2.57 -18.63 28.27
CA ALA A 143 3.12 -17.89 27.13
C ALA A 143 3.28 -16.38 27.36
N SER A 144 3.25 -15.92 28.62
CA SER A 144 3.32 -14.49 28.95
C SER A 144 4.73 -13.87 28.94
N HIS A 145 5.80 -14.63 28.68
CA HIS A 145 7.17 -14.14 28.87
C HIS A 145 8.00 -13.88 27.60
N MET A 146 7.45 -14.02 26.39
CA MET A 146 8.21 -13.77 25.13
C MET A 146 7.71 -12.62 24.24
N LEU A 147 6.75 -11.79 24.71
CA LEU A 147 6.17 -10.67 23.92
C LEU A 147 6.43 -9.26 24.51
N GLN A 148 7.37 -9.09 25.44
CA GLN A 148 7.61 -7.79 26.09
C GLN A 148 8.72 -6.92 25.46
N GLN A 149 8.97 -7.04 24.16
CA GLN A 149 9.73 -6.03 23.44
C GLN A 149 8.83 -5.28 22.45
N LYS A 150 8.13 -4.25 22.96
CA LYS A 150 7.43 -3.26 22.14
C LYS A 150 8.46 -2.31 21.51
N PRO A 151 8.53 -2.18 20.17
CA PRO A 151 9.15 -1.01 19.58
C PRO A 151 8.24 0.20 19.82
N THR A 152 8.79 1.24 20.45
CA THR A 152 8.13 2.52 20.68
C THR A 152 7.97 3.26 19.35
N ILE A 153 6.86 3.01 18.64
CA ILE A 153 6.44 3.86 17.53
C ILE A 153 5.61 5.01 18.09
N SER A 154 6.15 6.22 17.99
CA SER A 154 5.48 7.47 18.38
C SER A 154 4.19 7.64 17.57
N ARG A 155 3.04 7.47 18.22
CA ARG A 155 1.70 7.80 17.68
C ARG A 155 1.57 9.32 17.55
N LYS A 156 2.02 9.89 16.44
CA LYS A 156 1.54 11.21 15.97
C LYS A 156 1.39 11.24 14.45
N ALA A 157 0.36 10.55 13.98
CA ALA A 157 -0.34 10.90 12.75
C ALA A 157 -1.83 10.68 13.02
N VAL A 158 -2.45 11.62 13.74
CA VAL A 158 -3.90 11.67 13.85
C VAL A 158 -4.40 12.32 12.57
N PHE A 159 -4.96 11.52 11.67
CA PHE A 159 -5.75 12.05 10.57
C PHE A 159 -7.05 12.62 11.14
N PRO A 160 -7.47 13.84 10.75
CA PRO A 160 -8.74 14.40 11.21
C PRO A 160 -9.89 13.52 10.69
N ALA A 161 -10.84 13.22 11.57
CA ALA A 161 -11.96 12.28 11.37
C ALA A 161 -12.92 12.64 10.22
N ASN A 162 -12.74 13.79 9.58
CA ASN A 162 -13.64 14.35 8.56
C ASN A 162 -12.91 14.69 7.25
N ALA A 163 -11.69 14.20 7.02
CA ALA A 163 -11.07 14.31 5.70
C ALA A 163 -11.85 13.41 4.72
N ASP A 164 -12.14 13.93 3.53
CA ASP A 164 -12.77 13.19 2.43
C ASP A 164 -11.78 12.15 1.86
N ILE A 165 -11.58 11.06 2.59
CA ILE A 165 -10.64 9.99 2.26
C ILE A 165 -11.19 9.09 1.13
N THR A 166 -12.48 9.20 0.79
CA THR A 166 -13.07 8.55 -0.39
C THR A 166 -12.33 8.93 -1.69
N GLN A 167 -11.70 10.12 -1.73
CA GLN A 167 -10.88 10.55 -2.85
C GLN A 167 -9.45 9.94 -2.88
N CYS A 168 -8.91 9.45 -1.76
CA CYS A 168 -7.61 8.73 -1.70
C CYS A 168 -7.59 7.56 -2.69
N ALA A 169 -8.60 6.69 -2.56
CA ALA A 169 -8.68 5.49 -3.37
C ALA A 169 -8.77 5.80 -4.85
N ARG A 170 -9.49 6.86 -5.24
CA ARG A 170 -9.63 7.26 -6.65
C ARG A 170 -8.33 7.81 -7.26
N VAL A 171 -7.45 8.40 -6.44
CA VAL A 171 -6.16 8.95 -6.89
C VAL A 171 -5.09 7.86 -7.00
N VAL A 172 -5.09 6.87 -6.11
CA VAL A 172 -4.16 5.73 -6.18
C VAL A 172 -4.55 4.73 -7.28
N ARG A 173 -5.82 4.75 -7.74
CA ARG A 173 -6.37 3.87 -8.79
C ARG A 173 -6.03 4.25 -10.25
N ARG A 174 -5.28 5.34 -10.50
CA ARG A 174 -4.83 5.72 -11.87
C ARG A 174 -3.38 5.37 -12.09
#